data_AF-A0A6P5LFD7-F1
#
_entry.id   AF-A0A6P5LFD7-F1
#
_cell.length_a   1.000
_cell.length_b   1.000
_cell.length_c   1.000
_cell.angle_alpha   90.00
_cell.angle_beta   90.00
_cell.angle_gamma   90.00
#
_symmetry.space_group_name_H-M   'P 1'
#
loop_
_entity.id
_entity.type
_entity.pdbx_description
1 polymer ?
#
loop_
_entity_poly.entity_id
_entity_poly.type
_entity_poly.pdbx_seq_one_letter_code
_entity_poly.pdbx_strand_id
1 'polypeptide(L)'
;MGPDFQMDHSPADLLPRKIQDLWLLLLWNIPTTKDLELCRGAWVWLQQTLYQLNCQSLPSGHLLSLMNESEAAFVAALATQSLGENRSHLWIGLHDPSQNICWRWSDNATLTLVTWEKGAPTKTTLKFCVSLSPRSGFLQWKNQHCNEELPFICKFSA
;
A
#
# COMPACT_ATOMS: atom_id res chain seq x y z
N MET A 1 0.95 -23.30 69.87
CA MET A 1 0.31 -23.81 68.64
C MET A 1 -1.13 -23.33 68.65
N GLY A 2 -1.68 -22.55 67.74
CA GLY A 2 -1.26 -21.73 66.60
C GLY A 2 -2.54 -20.94 66.20
N PRO A 3 -2.47 -19.73 65.64
CA PRO A 3 -3.61 -19.18 64.94
C PRO A 3 -3.54 -19.62 63.48
N ASP A 4 -4.64 -20.12 62.93
CA ASP A 4 -4.87 -20.00 61.50
C ASP A 4 -6.36 -19.76 61.27
N PHE A 5 -6.67 -18.52 60.91
CA PHE A 5 -7.95 -18.18 60.30
C PHE A 5 -7.59 -17.37 59.06
N GLN A 6 -7.50 -18.07 57.94
CA GLN A 6 -7.45 -17.50 56.61
C GLN A 6 -8.72 -16.67 56.35
N MET A 7 -8.52 -15.44 55.90
CA MET A 7 -9.46 -14.79 55.00
C MET A 7 -8.71 -14.39 53.74
N ASP A 8 -9.04 -15.13 52.70
CA ASP A 8 -8.69 -15.00 51.31
C ASP A 8 -9.28 -13.69 50.76
N HIS A 9 -8.41 -12.79 50.31
CA HIS A 9 -8.78 -11.71 49.41
C HIS A 9 -7.88 -11.78 48.17
N SER A 10 -8.53 -12.01 47.03
CA SER A 10 -7.93 -12.09 45.71
C SER A 10 -7.15 -10.80 45.38
N PRO A 11 -5.98 -10.87 44.71
CA PRO A 11 -5.12 -9.69 44.44
C PRO A 11 -5.68 -8.66 43.45
N ALA A 12 -6.92 -8.82 42.99
CA ALA A 12 -7.50 -8.01 41.91
C ALA A 12 -8.04 -6.63 42.37
N ASP A 13 -8.19 -6.40 43.67
CA ASP A 13 -8.88 -5.20 44.20
C ASP A 13 -7.97 -4.02 44.55
N LEU A 14 -6.68 -4.07 44.18
CA LEU A 14 -5.70 -3.01 44.48
C LEU A 14 -5.06 -2.37 43.24
N LEU A 15 -5.76 -2.35 42.11
CA LEU A 15 -5.33 -1.51 40.99
C LEU A 15 -5.91 -0.10 41.12
N PRO A 16 -5.07 0.96 41.10
CA PRO A 16 -5.52 2.35 41.08
C PRO A 16 -6.54 2.57 39.98
N ARG A 17 -7.64 3.29 40.27
CA ARG A 17 -8.67 3.66 39.27
C ARG A 17 -8.09 4.24 37.97
N LYS A 18 -6.94 4.95 38.07
CA LYS A 18 -6.18 5.46 36.91
C LYS A 18 -5.70 4.40 35.91
N ILE A 19 -5.47 3.16 36.34
CA ILE A 19 -5.08 2.04 35.45
C ILE A 19 -6.31 1.42 34.79
N GLN A 20 -7.46 1.38 35.46
CA GLN A 20 -8.73 0.99 34.83
C GLN A 20 -9.17 2.00 33.76
N ASP A 21 -8.88 3.28 33.96
CA ASP A 21 -9.13 4.34 32.96
C ASP A 21 -8.25 4.18 31.70
N LEU A 22 -7.05 3.60 31.82
CA LEU A 22 -6.19 3.29 30.66
C LEU A 22 -6.75 2.15 29.79
N TRP A 23 -7.44 1.18 30.39
CA TRP A 23 -8.14 0.14 29.63
C TRP A 23 -9.29 0.72 28.79
N LEU A 24 -9.99 1.75 29.27
CA LEU A 24 -11.02 2.45 28.51
C LEU A 24 -10.46 3.25 27.32
N LEU A 25 -9.26 3.82 27.46
CA LEU A 25 -8.58 4.54 26.37
C LEU A 25 -8.04 3.59 25.28
N LEU A 26 -7.61 2.38 25.64
CA LEU A 26 -7.20 1.37 24.66
C LEU A 26 -8.39 0.82 23.86
N LEU A 27 -9.58 0.72 24.47
CA LEU A 27 -10.80 0.29 23.79
C LEU A 27 -11.43 1.40 22.92
N TRP A 28 -11.20 2.68 23.23
CA TRP A 28 -11.61 3.81 22.36
C TRP A 28 -10.77 3.95 21.10
N ASN A 29 -9.57 3.34 21.06
CA ASN A 29 -8.71 3.27 19.87
C ASN A 29 -8.89 1.98 19.07
N ILE A 30 -9.86 1.13 19.42
CA ILE A 30 -10.28 0.03 18.56
C ILE A 30 -11.29 0.60 17.58
N PRO A 31 -10.98 0.66 16.26
CA PRO A 31 -11.86 1.25 15.28
C PRO A 31 -13.24 0.58 15.33
N THR A 32 -14.28 1.40 15.44
CA THR A 32 -15.65 0.91 15.45
C THR A 32 -16.06 0.47 14.04
N THR A 33 -17.13 -0.31 13.92
CA THR A 33 -17.67 -0.74 12.61
C THR A 33 -18.06 0.43 11.70
N LYS A 34 -18.19 1.65 12.23
CA LYS A 34 -18.39 2.89 11.46
C LYS A 34 -17.09 3.46 10.87
N ASP A 35 -15.95 3.28 11.53
CA ASP A 35 -14.64 3.60 10.94
C ASP A 35 -14.30 2.64 9.79
N LEU A 36 -14.79 1.39 9.90
CA LEU A 36 -14.80 0.43 8.80
C LEU A 36 -15.71 0.83 7.62
N GLU A 37 -16.68 1.74 7.82
CA GLU A 37 -17.45 2.32 6.70
C GLU A 37 -16.70 3.42 5.95
N LEU A 38 -15.79 4.15 6.61
CA LEU A 38 -14.77 4.98 5.93
C LEU A 38 -13.82 4.10 5.11
N CYS A 39 -13.56 2.87 5.58
CA CYS A 39 -12.87 1.81 4.85
C CYS A 39 -13.75 1.11 3.79
N ARG A 40 -14.97 1.55 3.45
CA ARG A 40 -15.67 0.98 2.28
C ARG A 40 -15.07 1.40 0.94
N GLY A 41 -14.18 2.40 0.95
CA GLY A 41 -13.21 2.60 -0.13
C GLY A 41 -12.04 1.61 -0.11
N ALA A 42 -11.78 0.89 1.00
CA ALA A 42 -10.57 0.11 1.29
C ALA A 42 -10.49 -1.28 0.61
N TRP A 43 -11.58 -1.84 0.07
CA TRP A 43 -11.57 -3.17 -0.56
C TRP A 43 -10.88 -3.20 -1.94
N VAL A 44 -10.66 -2.04 -2.56
CA VAL A 44 -9.88 -1.90 -3.82
C VAL A 44 -8.37 -1.86 -3.55
N TRP A 45 -7.95 -1.71 -2.29
CA TRP A 45 -6.58 -1.35 -1.92
C TRP A 45 -5.72 -2.49 -1.38
N LEU A 46 -6.27 -3.69 -1.18
CA LEU A 46 -5.53 -4.76 -0.51
C LEU A 46 -4.23 -5.11 -1.26
N GLN A 47 -4.27 -5.28 -2.57
CA GLN A 47 -3.10 -5.70 -3.34
C GLN A 47 -2.03 -4.60 -3.47
N GLN A 48 -2.41 -3.38 -3.89
CA GLN A 48 -1.47 -2.25 -4.00
C GLN A 48 -0.82 -1.92 -2.65
N THR A 49 -1.61 -1.99 -1.58
CA THR A 49 -1.11 -1.78 -0.20
C THR A 49 -0.13 -2.88 0.18
N LEU A 50 -0.39 -4.15 -0.15
CA LEU A 50 0.56 -5.24 0.09
C LEU A 50 1.89 -5.03 -0.65
N TYR A 51 1.86 -4.69 -1.94
CA TYR A 51 3.09 -4.40 -2.69
C TYR A 51 3.85 -3.21 -2.10
N GLN A 52 3.14 -2.16 -1.68
CA GLN A 52 3.73 -1.01 -1.01
C GLN A 52 4.39 -1.41 0.32
N LEU A 53 3.71 -2.22 1.15
CA LEU A 53 4.25 -2.73 2.41
C LEU A 53 5.49 -3.60 2.20
N ASN A 54 5.51 -4.41 1.13
CA ASN A 54 6.69 -5.19 0.77
C ASN A 54 7.89 -4.30 0.46
N CYS A 55 7.71 -3.20 -0.29
CA CYS A 55 8.79 -2.25 -0.52
C CYS A 55 9.22 -1.55 0.78
N GLN A 56 8.26 -1.18 1.64
CA GLN A 56 8.50 -0.51 2.92
C GLN A 56 9.13 -1.42 3.99
N SER A 57 9.21 -2.73 3.75
CA SER A 57 9.96 -3.65 4.62
C SER A 57 11.45 -3.34 4.66
N LEU A 58 11.95 -2.62 3.65
CA LEU A 58 13.29 -2.07 3.60
C LEU A 58 13.23 -0.55 3.83
N PRO A 59 14.21 0.04 4.55
CA PRO A 59 14.25 1.47 4.81
C PRO A 59 14.13 2.30 3.53
N SER A 60 13.32 3.35 3.57
CA SER A 60 13.12 4.28 2.45
C SER A 60 12.55 3.65 1.18
N GLY A 61 11.99 2.43 1.27
CA GLY A 61 11.45 1.71 0.13
C GLY A 61 9.99 2.04 -0.17
N HIS A 62 9.71 2.33 -1.43
CA HIS A 62 8.35 2.54 -1.94
C HIS A 62 8.17 1.84 -3.27
N LEU A 63 6.91 1.62 -3.70
CA LEU A 63 6.66 1.28 -5.09
C LEU A 63 7.20 2.39 -6.01
N LEU A 64 7.74 1.96 -7.15
CA LEU A 64 8.44 2.84 -8.07
C LEU A 64 7.61 4.07 -8.46
N SER A 65 8.17 5.26 -8.22
CA SER A 65 7.80 6.50 -8.89
C SER A 65 8.71 6.79 -10.07
N LEU A 66 8.17 7.39 -11.14
CA LEU A 66 8.93 7.82 -12.31
C LEU A 66 8.82 9.33 -12.47
N MET A 67 9.93 10.04 -12.33
CA MET A 67 9.96 11.51 -12.33
C MET A 67 10.43 12.12 -13.66
N ASN A 68 11.16 11.35 -14.47
CA ASN A 68 11.67 11.82 -15.76
C ASN A 68 11.96 10.67 -16.74
N GLU A 69 12.24 11.02 -17.99
CA GLU A 69 12.49 10.06 -19.07
C GLU A 69 13.74 9.21 -18.84
N SER A 70 14.81 9.77 -18.25
CA SER A 70 16.04 9.02 -17.96
C SER A 70 15.80 7.91 -16.95
N GLU A 71 15.02 8.20 -15.91
CA GLU A 71 14.60 7.20 -14.91
C GLU A 71 13.72 6.13 -15.56
N ALA A 72 12.76 6.53 -16.40
CA ALA A 72 11.90 5.60 -17.14
C ALA A 72 12.71 4.68 -18.08
N ALA A 73 13.70 5.22 -18.79
CA ALA A 73 14.58 4.47 -19.67
C ALA A 73 15.45 3.47 -18.89
N PHE A 74 16.01 3.88 -17.75
CA PHE A 74 16.77 3.00 -16.87
C PHE A 74 15.91 1.84 -16.36
N VAL A 75 14.71 2.14 -15.85
CA VAL A 75 13.77 1.12 -15.36
C VAL A 75 13.34 0.18 -16.48
N ALA A 76 13.09 0.70 -17.69
CA ALA A 76 12.72 -0.11 -18.84
C ALA A 76 13.81 -1.11 -19.23
N ALA A 77 15.08 -0.66 -19.22
CA ALA A 77 16.22 -1.54 -19.46
C ALA A 77 16.35 -2.61 -18.37
N LEU A 78 16.23 -2.22 -17.10
CA LEU A 78 16.25 -3.13 -15.94
C LEU A 78 15.14 -4.18 -16.05
N ALA A 79 13.90 -3.75 -16.28
CA ALA A 79 12.74 -4.63 -16.44
C ALA A 79 12.93 -5.62 -17.60
N THR A 80 13.45 -5.14 -18.73
CA THR A 80 13.73 -5.98 -19.91
C THR A 80 14.78 -7.05 -19.58
N GLN A 81 15.82 -6.69 -18.83
CA GLN A 81 16.86 -7.62 -18.41
C GLN A 81 16.34 -8.63 -17.37
N SER A 82 15.57 -8.18 -16.37
CA SER A 82 15.13 -9.01 -15.26
C SER A 82 14.00 -9.99 -15.63
N LEU A 83 13.08 -9.61 -16.50
CA LEU A 83 11.94 -10.46 -16.89
C LEU A 83 12.24 -11.37 -18.10
N GLY A 84 13.28 -11.07 -18.87
CA GLY A 84 13.68 -11.88 -20.02
C GLY A 84 12.55 -12.07 -21.04
N GLU A 85 12.29 -13.34 -21.41
CA GLU A 85 11.24 -13.70 -22.36
C GLU A 85 9.82 -13.70 -21.76
N ASN A 86 9.69 -13.86 -20.44
CA ASN A 86 8.40 -13.91 -19.76
C ASN A 86 7.92 -12.49 -19.38
N ARG A 87 7.73 -11.66 -20.41
CA ARG A 87 7.42 -10.23 -20.25
C ARG A 87 5.97 -10.03 -19.79
N SER A 88 5.75 -10.02 -18.48
CA SER A 88 4.51 -9.59 -17.83
C SER A 88 4.48 -8.06 -17.65
N HIS A 89 3.32 -7.50 -17.31
CA HIS A 89 3.24 -6.11 -16.87
C HIS A 89 3.87 -5.96 -15.49
N LEU A 90 4.37 -4.77 -15.15
CA LEU A 90 5.05 -4.51 -13.88
C LEU A 90 4.35 -3.43 -13.08
N TRP A 91 3.96 -3.73 -11.84
CA TRP A 91 3.37 -2.75 -10.95
C TRP A 91 4.34 -1.62 -10.59
N ILE A 92 3.79 -0.40 -10.58
CA ILE A 92 4.46 0.82 -10.12
C ILE A 92 3.59 1.54 -9.08
N GLY A 93 4.14 2.58 -8.48
CA GLY A 93 3.49 3.33 -7.40
C GLY A 93 2.37 4.27 -7.83
N LEU A 94 2.07 4.39 -9.14
CA LEU A 94 1.02 5.29 -9.62
C LEU A 94 -0.36 4.65 -9.43
N HIS A 95 -1.29 5.36 -8.79
CA HIS A 95 -2.65 4.90 -8.56
C HIS A 95 -3.66 6.05 -8.49
N ASP A 96 -4.95 5.73 -8.62
CA ASP A 96 -6.07 6.67 -8.46
C ASP A 96 -6.85 6.34 -7.17
N PRO A 97 -6.54 7.01 -6.04
CA PRO A 97 -7.18 6.76 -4.74
C PRO A 97 -8.67 7.06 -4.69
N SER A 98 -9.08 8.05 -5.48
CA SER A 98 -10.37 8.71 -5.38
C SER A 98 -11.32 8.22 -6.46
N GLN A 99 -10.83 7.32 -7.32
CA GLN A 99 -11.60 6.68 -8.39
C GLN A 99 -12.24 7.70 -9.34
N ASN A 100 -11.55 8.83 -9.52
CA ASN A 100 -12.02 10.00 -10.26
C ASN A 100 -11.03 10.45 -11.35
N ILE A 101 -10.14 9.54 -11.77
CA ILE A 101 -9.08 9.75 -12.76
C ILE A 101 -8.00 10.74 -12.27
N CYS A 102 -7.85 10.90 -10.94
CA CYS A 102 -6.79 11.69 -10.34
C CYS A 102 -5.64 10.79 -9.88
N TRP A 103 -4.64 10.64 -10.73
CA TRP A 103 -3.47 9.79 -10.49
C TRP A 103 -2.45 10.46 -9.56
N ARG A 104 -1.91 9.69 -8.62
CA ARG A 104 -0.82 10.11 -7.72
C ARG A 104 0.14 8.97 -7.43
N TRP A 105 1.38 9.31 -7.10
CA TRP A 105 2.37 8.34 -6.64
C TRP A 105 2.18 8.00 -5.15
N SER A 106 2.41 6.74 -4.78
CA SER A 106 2.31 6.26 -3.39
C SER A 106 3.44 6.76 -2.47
N ASP A 107 4.54 7.25 -3.04
CA ASP A 107 5.65 7.90 -2.34
C ASP A 107 5.49 9.43 -2.24
N ASN A 108 4.34 9.97 -2.67
CA ASN A 108 4.06 11.39 -2.76
C ASN A 108 4.99 12.19 -3.71
N ALA A 109 5.70 11.53 -4.62
CA ALA A 109 6.43 12.22 -5.68
C ALA A 109 5.48 13.08 -6.54
N THR A 110 6.01 14.14 -7.14
CA THR A 110 5.23 14.96 -8.09
C THR A 110 5.08 14.21 -9.41
N LEU A 111 3.87 14.17 -9.97
CA LEU A 111 3.61 13.58 -11.27
C LEU A 111 4.06 14.54 -12.39
N THR A 112 5.34 14.45 -12.77
CA THR A 112 5.98 15.30 -13.80
C THR A 112 6.08 14.60 -15.16
N LEU A 113 6.13 13.27 -15.17
CA LEU A 113 6.12 12.44 -16.37
C LEU A 113 4.71 11.88 -16.57
N VAL A 114 4.25 11.79 -17.82
CA VAL A 114 2.99 11.10 -18.17
C VAL A 114 3.16 10.37 -19.49
N THR A 115 3.26 9.03 -19.47
CA THR A 115 3.51 8.22 -20.66
C THR A 115 2.51 7.07 -20.82
N TRP A 116 1.22 7.37 -20.84
CA TRP A 116 0.19 6.35 -21.08
C TRP A 116 0.33 5.68 -22.45
N GLU A 117 0.01 4.39 -22.52
CA GLU A 117 -0.24 3.72 -23.80
C GLU A 117 -1.39 4.39 -24.56
N LYS A 118 -1.39 4.25 -25.89
CA LYS A 118 -2.51 4.71 -26.71
C LYS A 118 -3.83 4.10 -26.23
N GLY A 119 -4.77 4.96 -25.83
CA GLY A 119 -6.08 4.55 -25.31
C GLY A 119 -6.14 4.31 -23.80
N ALA A 120 -5.02 4.50 -23.08
CA ALA A 120 -4.97 4.53 -21.62
C ALA A 120 -4.93 5.99 -21.11
N PRO A 121 -5.41 6.26 -19.88
CA PRO A 121 -6.14 5.33 -19.03
C PRO A 121 -7.53 5.03 -19.59
N THR A 122 -7.97 3.78 -19.49
CA THR A 122 -9.33 3.38 -19.84
C THR A 122 -10.29 3.82 -18.75
N LYS A 123 -11.45 4.39 -19.11
CA LYS A 123 -12.50 4.84 -18.17
C LYS A 123 -13.32 3.69 -17.55
N THR A 124 -12.79 2.47 -17.56
CA THR A 124 -13.46 1.31 -16.98
C THR A 124 -13.52 1.48 -15.47
N THR A 125 -14.71 1.27 -14.89
CA THR A 125 -14.87 1.17 -13.44
C THR A 125 -13.95 0.06 -12.94
N LEU A 126 -13.18 0.30 -11.87
CA LEU A 126 -12.27 -0.66 -11.21
C LEU A 126 -10.80 -0.72 -11.69
N LYS A 127 -10.37 0.09 -12.68
CA LYS A 127 -8.96 0.11 -13.10
C LYS A 127 -8.19 1.31 -12.53
N PHE A 128 -7.79 1.19 -11.27
CA PHE A 128 -7.22 2.30 -10.48
C PHE A 128 -5.74 2.11 -10.10
N CYS A 129 -5.11 1.03 -10.53
CA CYS A 129 -3.67 0.78 -10.35
C CYS A 129 -2.96 0.82 -11.71
N VAL A 130 -1.66 1.09 -11.72
CA VAL A 130 -0.92 1.31 -12.97
C VAL A 130 0.27 0.38 -13.07
N SER A 131 0.48 -0.18 -14.26
CA SER A 131 1.65 -0.98 -14.58
C SER A 131 2.38 -0.50 -15.82
N LEU A 132 3.68 -0.81 -15.89
CA LEU A 132 4.50 -0.67 -17.10
C LEU A 132 4.13 -1.78 -18.08
N SER A 133 4.00 -1.40 -19.35
CA SER A 133 3.59 -2.32 -20.40
C SER A 133 4.77 -2.93 -21.16
N PRO A 134 4.88 -4.27 -21.21
CA PRO A 134 5.93 -4.93 -21.98
C PRO A 134 5.81 -4.68 -23.49
N ARG A 135 4.60 -4.39 -24.00
CA ARG A 135 4.37 -4.07 -25.43
C ARG A 135 5.14 -2.82 -25.87
N SER A 136 5.34 -1.89 -24.95
CA SER A 136 6.07 -0.64 -25.17
C SER A 136 7.56 -0.74 -24.83
N GLY A 137 8.05 -1.94 -24.51
CA GLY A 137 9.37 -2.09 -23.90
C GLY A 137 9.45 -1.45 -22.51
N PHE A 138 8.34 -1.46 -21.76
CA PHE A 138 8.20 -0.87 -20.41
C PHE A 138 8.33 0.67 -20.34
N LEU A 139 8.25 1.37 -21.47
CA LEU A 139 8.31 2.84 -21.52
C LEU A 139 6.95 3.51 -21.30
N GLN A 140 5.85 2.78 -21.51
CA GLN A 140 4.49 3.30 -21.39
C GLN A 140 3.66 2.58 -20.33
N TRP A 141 2.67 3.29 -19.82
CA TRP A 141 1.84 2.90 -18.69
C TRP A 141 0.46 2.45 -19.12
N LYS A 142 -0.14 1.57 -18.33
CA LYS A 142 -1.53 1.14 -18.50
C LYS A 142 -2.21 1.03 -17.14
N ASN A 143 -3.44 1.52 -17.03
CA ASN A 143 -4.24 1.28 -15.85
C ASN A 143 -4.87 -0.12 -15.89
N GLN A 144 -4.91 -0.77 -14.74
CA GLN A 144 -5.27 -2.17 -14.55
C GLN A 144 -6.15 -2.31 -13.30
N HIS A 145 -6.80 -3.46 -13.17
CA HIS A 145 -7.48 -3.82 -11.94
C HIS A 145 -6.44 -4.05 -10.84
N CYS A 146 -6.64 -3.45 -9.67
CA CYS A 146 -5.65 -3.53 -8.61
C CYS A 146 -5.40 -4.96 -8.11
N ASN A 147 -6.34 -5.90 -8.32
CA ASN A 147 -6.23 -7.30 -7.93
C ASN A 147 -5.47 -8.18 -8.93
N GLU A 148 -4.90 -7.63 -10.02
CA GLU A 148 -4.05 -8.43 -10.92
C GLU A 148 -2.76 -8.85 -10.20
N GLU A 149 -2.40 -10.13 -10.35
CA GLU A 149 -1.15 -10.67 -9.82
C GLU A 149 -0.01 -10.39 -10.80
N LEU A 150 0.73 -9.31 -10.54
CA LEU A 150 1.88 -8.91 -11.37
C LEU A 150 3.13 -8.75 -10.50
N PRO A 151 4.33 -8.94 -11.07
CA PRO A 151 5.56 -8.50 -10.42
C PRO A 151 5.55 -6.97 -10.23
N PHE A 152 6.36 -6.49 -9.30
CA PHE A 152 6.41 -5.07 -8.90
C PHE A 152 7.86 -4.59 -8.76
N ILE A 153 8.07 -3.29 -8.86
CA ILE A 153 9.39 -2.66 -8.68
C ILE A 153 9.35 -1.73 -7.46
N CYS A 154 10.32 -1.88 -6.58
CA CYS A 154 10.59 -0.96 -5.49
C CYS A 154 11.66 0.05 -5.87
N LYS A 155 11.53 1.28 -5.37
CA LYS A 155 12.53 2.34 -5.41
C LYS A 155 12.86 2.74 -3.98
N PHE A 156 14.15 2.96 -3.73
CA PHE A 156 14.67 3.39 -2.43
C PHE A 156 15.23 4.79 -2.57
N SER A 157 14.82 5.72 -1.71
CA SER A 157 15.51 7.02 -1.63
C SER A 157 16.81 6.87 -0.85
N ALA A 158 17.86 7.50 -1.35
CA ALA A 158 19.17 7.57 -0.69
C ALA A 158 19.13 8.48 0.54
#